data_AF-A0AAX7VL18-F1
#
_entry.id   AF-A0AAX7VL18-F1
#
_cell.length_a   1.000
_cell.length_b   1.000
_cell.length_c   1.000
_cell.angle_alpha   90.00
_cell.angle_beta   90.00
_cell.angle_gamma   90.00
#
_symmetry.space_group_name_H-M   'P 1'
#
loop_
_entity.id
_entity.type
_entity.pdbx_description
1 polymer ?
#
loop_
_entity_poly.entity_id
_entity_poly.type
_entity_poly.pdbx_seq_one_letter_code
_entity_poly.pdbx_strand_id
1 'polypeptide(L)'
;MSAQKDCEFLVKRARELVSDDPCAAKAWLITARTLYPADFNIQYEMYIIERNAEKTASAGRLLYDMFINFPDQPIVWREISVITAALGLLPPNQEAPKTPEDPVRVKTKTRKGNDLRLLPCTSKSVLPFCLQLMLACFKLRAFTDSRDDLSLGHVVVLLQYDWPQGEMLFLKAVDKICQQGSFQYENFFNYVTNIDMLEEFAYLRTPEGGRIQLELLPNQGMLIKHHTVTRGITKGVKEDFRLAMERQVSRCGENLLAVLHRFCINEKIIIIQSLP
;
A
#
# COMPACT_ATOMS: atom_id res chain seq x y z
N MET A 1 24.17 -14.18 30.86
CA MET A 1 24.29 -13.17 31.94
C MET A 1 25.24 -12.00 31.60
N SER A 2 26.22 -12.10 30.69
CA SER A 2 27.06 -10.93 30.32
C SER A 2 26.33 -9.96 29.39
N ALA A 3 25.69 -10.44 28.32
CA ALA A 3 25.05 -9.59 27.30
C ALA A 3 24.01 -8.60 27.86
N GLN A 4 23.21 -9.02 28.84
CA GLN A 4 22.23 -8.13 29.48
C GLN A 4 22.89 -6.95 30.23
N LYS A 5 23.98 -7.25 30.96
CA LYS A 5 24.76 -6.23 31.68
C LYS A 5 25.48 -5.29 30.72
N ASP A 6 25.91 -5.80 29.57
CA ASP A 6 26.54 -5.03 28.51
C ASP A 6 25.52 -4.07 27.86
N CYS A 7 24.29 -4.52 27.56
CA CYS A 7 23.21 -3.66 27.06
C CYS A 7 22.86 -2.54 28.05
N GLU A 8 22.68 -2.87 29.33
CA GLU A 8 22.37 -1.90 30.38
C GLU A 8 23.47 -0.85 30.56
N PHE A 9 24.74 -1.27 30.48
CA PHE A 9 25.88 -0.37 30.54
C PHE A 9 25.88 0.63 29.37
N LEU A 10 25.66 0.14 28.15
CA LEU A 10 25.66 0.98 26.94
C LEU A 10 24.51 2.00 26.95
N VAL A 11 23.31 1.58 27.37
CA VAL A 11 22.15 2.45 27.54
C VAL A 11 22.40 3.51 28.63
N LYS A 12 22.97 3.09 29.77
CA LYS A 12 23.33 4.02 30.85
C LYS A 12 24.34 5.07 30.37
N ARG A 13 25.37 4.64 29.65
CA ARG A 13 26.41 5.54 29.14
C ARG A 13 25.87 6.55 28.13
N ALA A 14 24.95 6.12 27.28
CA ALA A 14 24.26 7.02 26.36
C ALA A 14 23.45 8.08 27.12
N ARG A 15 22.65 7.70 28.13
CA ARG A 15 21.83 8.61 28.94
C ARG A 15 22.63 9.71 29.62
N GLU A 16 23.78 9.37 30.20
CA GLU A 16 24.68 10.33 30.86
C GLU A 16 25.14 11.44 29.90
N LEU A 17 25.26 11.13 28.60
CA LEU A 17 25.76 12.05 27.59
C LEU A 17 24.66 12.81 26.85
N VAL A 18 23.37 12.48 27.02
CA VAL A 18 22.29 13.10 26.22
C VAL A 18 22.23 14.62 26.39
N SER A 19 22.49 15.12 27.60
CA SER A 19 22.43 16.55 27.91
C SER A 19 23.69 17.32 27.52
N ASP A 20 24.87 16.68 27.62
CA ASP A 20 26.17 17.32 27.40
C ASP A 20 26.67 17.17 25.96
N ASP A 21 26.53 15.98 25.37
CA ASP A 21 26.91 15.66 24.00
C ASP A 21 25.91 14.67 23.36
N PRO A 22 24.84 15.20 22.73
CA PRO A 22 23.85 14.40 22.03
C PRO A 22 24.42 13.56 20.88
N CYS A 23 25.55 13.95 20.30
CA CYS A 23 26.18 13.20 19.21
C CYS A 23 26.91 11.98 19.75
N ALA A 24 27.65 12.12 20.86
CA ALA A 24 28.27 11.01 21.55
C ALA A 24 27.23 10.02 22.10
N ALA A 25 26.14 10.51 22.70
CA ALA A 25 25.04 9.65 23.17
C ALA A 25 24.46 8.78 22.04
N LYS A 26 24.27 9.35 20.86
CA LYS A 26 23.80 8.61 19.67
C LYS A 26 24.83 7.62 19.15
N ALA A 27 26.11 7.96 19.15
CA ALA A 27 27.18 7.05 18.75
C ALA A 27 27.18 5.79 19.63
N TRP A 28 27.06 5.96 20.96
CA TRP A 28 26.93 4.84 21.90
C TRP A 28 25.75 3.93 21.59
N LEU A 29 24.58 4.49 21.28
CA LEU A 29 23.40 3.69 20.98
C LEU A 29 23.43 3.04 19.60
N ILE A 30 24.04 3.69 18.61
CA ILE A 30 24.27 3.06 17.30
C ILE A 30 25.18 1.84 17.47
N THR A 31 26.27 1.98 18.22
CA THR A 31 27.16 0.85 18.54
C THR A 31 26.41 -0.24 19.30
N ALA A 32 25.62 0.12 20.31
CA ALA A 32 24.82 -0.83 21.08
C ALA A 32 23.83 -1.60 20.20
N ARG A 33 23.13 -0.91 19.29
CA ARG A 33 22.19 -1.52 18.34
C ARG A 33 22.87 -2.43 17.35
N THR A 34 24.09 -2.10 16.90
CA THR A 34 24.86 -2.99 16.03
C THR A 34 25.28 -4.28 16.74
N LEU A 35 25.63 -4.19 18.04
CA LEU A 35 26.03 -5.36 18.83
C LEU A 35 24.84 -6.20 19.31
N TYR A 36 23.72 -5.56 19.62
CA TYR A 36 22.53 -6.18 20.22
C TYR A 36 21.24 -5.69 19.54
N PRO A 37 21.02 -6.02 18.25
CA PRO A 37 19.91 -5.47 17.46
C PRO A 37 18.52 -5.92 17.96
N ALA A 38 18.46 -7.06 18.64
CA ALA A 38 17.23 -7.64 19.20
C ALA A 38 16.93 -7.22 20.64
N ASP A 39 17.70 -6.30 21.22
CA ASP A 39 17.43 -5.80 22.58
C ASP A 39 16.45 -4.62 22.53
N PHE A 40 15.30 -4.78 23.19
CA PHE A 40 14.25 -3.75 23.20
C PHE A 40 14.69 -2.46 23.91
N ASN A 41 15.47 -2.55 25.00
CA ASN A 41 15.84 -1.38 25.79
C ASN A 41 16.74 -0.44 25.01
N ILE A 42 17.65 -0.98 24.20
CA ILE A 42 18.50 -0.19 23.30
C ILE A 42 17.65 0.54 22.25
N GLN A 43 16.70 -0.16 21.63
CA GLN A 43 15.83 0.42 20.58
C GLN A 43 14.90 1.50 21.16
N TYR A 44 14.35 1.24 22.36
CA TYR A 44 13.49 2.18 23.06
C TYR A 44 14.27 3.42 23.52
N GLU A 45 15.50 3.27 23.99
CA GLU A 45 16.32 4.42 24.37
C GLU A 45 16.64 5.31 23.17
N MET A 46 16.97 4.70 22.03
CA MET A 46 17.16 5.43 20.77
C MET A 46 15.90 6.22 20.40
N TYR A 47 14.72 5.60 20.52
CA TYR A 47 13.44 6.26 20.26
C TYR A 47 13.22 7.47 21.18
N ILE A 48 13.42 7.31 22.48
CA ILE A 48 13.18 8.35 23.48
C ILE A 48 14.08 9.57 23.25
N ILE A 49 15.36 9.34 22.94
CA ILE A 49 16.30 10.44 22.66
C ILE A 49 15.90 11.20 21.40
N GLU A 50 15.52 10.51 20.32
CA GLU A 50 15.05 11.19 19.10
C GLU A 50 13.72 11.90 19.31
N ARG A 51 12.80 11.33 20.10
CA ARG A 51 11.51 11.92 20.42
C ARG A 51 11.69 13.21 21.23
N ASN A 52 12.48 13.17 22.30
CA ASN A 52 12.73 14.32 23.17
C ASN A 52 13.54 15.41 22.46
N ALA A 53 14.32 15.05 21.44
CA ALA A 53 15.01 16.00 20.57
C ALA A 53 14.10 16.58 19.45
N GLU A 54 12.79 16.31 19.49
CA GLU A 54 11.80 16.71 18.48
C GLU A 54 12.14 16.21 17.06
N LYS A 55 12.97 15.18 16.94
CA LYS A 55 13.34 14.53 15.68
C LYS A 55 12.28 13.51 15.29
N THR A 56 11.08 14.02 15.03
CA THR A 56 9.86 13.24 14.74
C THR A 56 10.05 12.17 13.66
N ALA A 57 10.83 12.43 12.62
CA ALA A 57 11.12 11.47 11.57
C ALA A 57 11.99 10.28 12.04
N SER A 58 13.00 10.54 12.88
CA SER A 58 13.87 9.49 13.42
C SER A 58 13.14 8.71 14.52
N ALA A 59 12.43 9.42 15.40
CA ALA A 59 11.57 8.83 16.41
C ALA A 59 10.48 7.94 15.77
N GLY A 60 9.82 8.42 14.72
CA GLY A 60 8.78 7.65 14.01
C GLY A 60 9.32 6.37 13.36
N ARG A 61 10.51 6.40 12.76
CA ARG A 61 11.16 5.19 12.23
C ARG A 61 11.50 4.19 13.33
N LEU A 62 12.10 4.65 14.43
CA LEU A 62 12.43 3.79 15.56
C LEU A 62 11.18 3.21 16.21
N LEU A 63 10.09 3.98 16.29
CA LEU A 63 8.79 3.50 16.77
C LEU A 63 8.20 2.43 15.84
N TYR A 64 8.27 2.63 14.52
CA TYR A 64 7.83 1.63 13.53
C TYR A 64 8.68 0.35 13.62
N ASP A 65 9.99 0.47 13.67
CA ASP A 65 10.89 -0.67 13.83
C ASP A 65 10.60 -1.42 15.13
N MET A 66 10.33 -0.69 16.23
CA MET A 66 9.94 -1.31 17.51
C MET A 66 8.58 -2.02 17.42
N PHE A 67 7.63 -1.45 16.69
CA PHE A 67 6.31 -2.04 16.49
C PHE A 67 6.38 -3.37 15.74
N ILE A 68 7.16 -3.44 14.66
CA ILE A 68 7.30 -4.66 13.86
C ILE A 68 8.08 -5.74 14.62
N ASN A 69 9.17 -5.36 15.30
CA ASN A 69 10.08 -6.33 15.90
C ASN A 69 9.77 -6.70 17.36
N PHE A 70 9.01 -5.86 18.08
CA PHE A 70 8.67 -6.05 19.49
C PHE A 70 7.17 -5.80 19.79
N PRO A 71 6.26 -6.48 19.08
CA PRO A 71 4.81 -6.25 19.22
C PRO A 71 4.28 -6.60 20.62
N ASP A 72 4.95 -7.49 21.35
CA ASP A 72 4.55 -7.89 22.70
C ASP A 72 4.90 -6.85 23.79
N GLN A 73 5.64 -5.79 23.44
CA GLN A 73 6.05 -4.77 24.39
C GLN A 73 4.94 -3.71 24.58
N PRO A 74 4.32 -3.63 25.77
CA PRO A 74 3.13 -2.79 26.00
C PRO A 74 3.41 -1.29 25.84
N ILE A 75 4.67 -0.89 26.04
CA ILE A 75 5.13 0.49 25.90
C ILE A 75 4.95 0.98 24.45
N VAL A 76 5.18 0.12 23.45
CA VAL A 76 5.06 0.49 22.03
C VAL A 76 3.61 0.83 21.68
N TRP A 77 2.66 0.01 22.13
CA TRP A 77 1.23 0.24 21.93
C TRP A 77 0.71 1.48 22.66
N ARG A 78 1.29 1.81 23.81
CA ARG A 78 0.96 3.05 24.53
C ARG A 78 1.32 4.28 23.71
N GLU A 79 2.49 4.31 23.09
CA GLU A 79 2.92 5.42 22.21
C GLU A 79 2.00 5.53 20.97
N ILE A 80 1.65 4.40 20.35
CA ILE A 80 0.71 4.36 19.22
C ILE A 80 -0.68 4.90 19.62
N SER A 81 -1.17 4.54 20.80
CA SER A 81 -2.45 5.02 21.33
C SER A 81 -2.46 6.54 21.53
N VAL A 82 -1.35 7.10 22.03
CA VAL A 82 -1.19 8.56 22.20
C VAL A 82 -1.22 9.27 20.85
N ILE A 83 -0.50 8.75 19.85
CA ILE A 83 -0.51 9.30 18.48
C ILE A 83 -1.91 9.22 17.87
N THR A 84 -2.58 8.08 18.03
CA THR A 84 -3.95 7.86 17.52
C THR A 84 -4.97 8.80 18.15
N ALA A 85 -4.87 9.04 19.47
CA ALA A 85 -5.74 9.98 20.17
C ALA A 85 -5.51 11.44 19.70
N ALA A 86 -4.26 11.83 19.44
CA ALA A 86 -3.94 13.16 18.92
C ALA A 86 -4.50 13.40 17.51
N LEU A 87 -4.56 12.35 16.67
CA LEU A 87 -5.17 12.41 15.33
C LEU A 87 -6.71 12.55 15.36
N GLY A 88 -7.36 12.07 16.42
CA GLY A 88 -8.82 12.14 16.59
C GLY A 88 -9.39 13.52 16.96
N LEU A 89 -8.54 14.52 17.21
CA LEU A 89 -8.93 15.85 17.70
C LEU A 89 -8.99 16.95 16.63
N LEU A 90 -8.81 16.65 15.33
CA LEU A 90 -8.81 17.66 14.27
C LEU A 90 -10.18 17.77 13.54
N PRO A 91 -10.82 18.95 13.48
CA PRO A 91 -12.05 19.15 12.71
C PRO A 91 -11.80 19.21 11.19
N PRO A 92 -12.83 18.92 10.35
CA PRO A 92 -12.68 18.81 8.90
C PRO A 92 -12.48 20.17 8.19
N ASN A 93 -11.28 20.32 7.60
CA ASN A 93 -10.89 21.06 6.38
C ASN A 93 -11.72 22.28 5.92
N GLN A 94 -11.15 23.48 6.03
CA GLN A 94 -11.51 24.65 5.19
C GLN A 94 -10.37 24.89 4.17
N GLU A 95 -10.71 24.84 2.88
CA GLU A 95 -9.80 25.19 1.78
C GLU A 95 -9.55 26.72 1.74
N ALA A 96 -8.29 27.14 1.68
CA ALA A 96 -7.90 28.54 1.51
C ALA A 96 -7.68 28.90 0.01
N PRO A 97 -7.96 30.15 -0.42
CA PRO A 97 -7.98 30.53 -1.84
C PRO A 97 -6.58 30.94 -2.38
N LYS A 98 -6.43 30.79 -3.71
CA LYS A 98 -5.21 31.05 -4.51
C LYS A 98 -4.97 32.53 -4.81
N THR A 99 -3.71 32.94 -5.02
CA THR A 99 -3.25 34.04 -5.92
C THR A 99 -1.68 34.05 -6.03
N PRO A 100 -1.02 34.76 -6.97
CA PRO A 100 -0.54 34.26 -8.28
C PRO A 100 1.00 34.34 -8.50
N GLU A 101 1.43 33.95 -9.71
CA GLU A 101 2.75 33.84 -10.39
C GLU A 101 3.81 34.94 -10.05
N ASP A 102 5.14 34.79 -10.13
CA ASP A 102 5.98 34.28 -11.25
C ASP A 102 7.50 34.16 -10.84
N PRO A 103 8.55 34.03 -11.70
CA PRO A 103 9.42 32.85 -11.77
C PRO A 103 10.95 33.09 -11.58
N VAL A 104 11.72 32.12 -11.07
CA VAL A 104 13.16 32.00 -11.43
C VAL A 104 13.58 30.52 -11.48
N ARG A 105 14.01 30.13 -12.67
CA ARG A 105 14.57 28.82 -13.02
C ARG A 105 16.05 28.78 -12.64
N VAL A 106 16.43 27.98 -11.64
CA VAL A 106 17.83 27.59 -11.43
C VAL A 106 17.96 26.08 -11.60
N LYS A 107 18.66 25.67 -12.65
CA LYS A 107 19.08 24.29 -12.87
C LYS A 107 20.20 23.98 -11.87
N THR A 108 19.98 23.04 -10.96
CA THR A 108 21.06 22.39 -10.20
C THR A 108 20.99 20.88 -10.36
N LYS A 109 22.15 20.32 -10.74
CA LYS A 109 22.38 18.91 -11.04
C LYS A 109 22.02 18.03 -9.85
N THR A 110 21.15 17.03 -10.06
CA THR A 110 20.80 16.02 -9.07
C THR A 110 21.93 15.01 -8.90
N ARG A 111 22.57 15.02 -7.72
CA ARG A 111 23.30 13.85 -7.18
C ARG A 111 22.28 12.98 -6.44
N LYS A 112 22.30 11.66 -6.72
CA LYS A 112 21.53 10.64 -5.99
C LYS A 112 22.00 10.57 -4.53
N GLY A 113 21.23 11.18 -3.63
CA GLY A 113 21.29 11.03 -2.18
C GLY A 113 19.85 11.06 -1.65
N ASN A 114 19.53 10.26 -0.63
CA ASN A 114 18.18 10.11 -0.09
C ASN A 114 17.72 11.38 0.65
N ASP A 115 17.20 12.35 -0.09
CA ASP A 115 16.52 13.52 0.47
C ASP A 115 15.16 13.10 1.05
N LEU A 116 15.02 13.17 2.38
CA LEU A 116 13.72 13.07 3.04
C LEU A 116 12.92 14.33 2.74
N ARG A 117 11.92 14.20 1.87
CA ARG A 117 10.97 15.28 1.60
C ARG A 117 9.86 15.20 2.63
N LEU A 118 9.71 16.26 3.42
CA LEU A 118 8.49 16.48 4.18
C LEU A 118 7.33 16.56 3.17
N LEU A 119 6.49 15.54 3.19
CA LEU A 119 5.31 15.48 2.35
C LEU A 119 4.18 16.17 3.11
N PRO A 120 3.47 17.13 2.48
CA PRO A 120 2.27 17.70 3.06
C PRO A 120 1.31 16.56 3.45
N CYS A 121 0.75 16.59 4.67
CA CYS A 121 -0.26 15.63 5.11
C CYS A 121 -1.59 15.91 4.38
N THR A 122 -1.58 15.62 3.09
CA THR A 122 -2.71 15.78 2.18
C THR A 122 -3.01 14.41 1.58
N SER A 123 -4.26 14.19 1.19
CA SER A 123 -4.67 12.96 0.52
C SER A 123 -3.75 12.60 -0.65
N LYS A 124 -3.30 13.59 -1.42
CA LYS A 124 -2.40 13.42 -2.56
C LYS A 124 -1.03 12.84 -2.18
N SER A 125 -0.50 13.19 -1.02
CA SER A 125 0.82 12.72 -0.59
C SER A 125 0.77 11.40 0.18
N VAL A 126 -0.33 11.14 0.89
CA VAL A 126 -0.49 9.95 1.75
C VAL A 126 -1.02 8.75 0.95
N LEU A 127 -1.90 9.00 -0.02
CA LEU A 127 -2.53 7.94 -0.82
C LEU A 127 -1.51 7.00 -1.49
N PRO A 128 -0.42 7.46 -2.13
CA PRO A 128 0.63 6.58 -2.63
C PRO A 128 1.15 5.56 -1.63
N PHE A 129 1.37 5.98 -0.38
CA PHE A 129 1.87 5.11 0.67
C PHE A 129 0.81 4.07 1.06
N CYS A 130 -0.45 4.49 1.19
CA CYS A 130 -1.57 3.59 1.46
C CYS A 130 -1.70 2.53 0.36
N LEU A 131 -1.60 2.93 -0.92
CA LEU A 131 -1.67 2.04 -2.07
C LEU A 131 -0.55 0.99 -2.03
N GLN A 132 0.69 1.42 -1.74
CA GLN A 132 1.83 0.52 -1.61
C GLN A 132 1.66 -0.48 -0.46
N LEU A 133 1.19 -0.02 0.70
CA LEU A 133 0.95 -0.88 1.85
C LEU A 133 -0.14 -1.92 1.55
N MET A 134 -1.27 -1.50 0.99
CA MET A 134 -2.35 -2.42 0.60
C MET A 134 -1.87 -3.42 -0.45
N LEU A 135 -1.09 -2.97 -1.43
CA LEU A 135 -0.54 -3.84 -2.46
C LEU A 135 0.37 -4.91 -1.83
N ALA A 136 1.21 -4.54 -0.86
CA ALA A 136 2.05 -5.49 -0.12
C ALA A 136 1.20 -6.54 0.63
N CYS A 137 0.10 -6.13 1.27
CA CYS A 137 -0.80 -7.04 1.97
C CYS A 137 -1.53 -8.01 1.03
N PHE A 138 -2.14 -7.49 -0.04
CA PHE A 138 -2.87 -8.32 -0.99
C PHE A 138 -1.95 -9.24 -1.80
N LYS A 139 -0.72 -8.82 -2.10
CA LYS A 139 0.29 -9.69 -2.74
C LYS A 139 0.48 -11.01 -1.99
N LEU A 140 0.60 -10.95 -0.65
CA LEU A 140 0.83 -12.15 0.15
C LEU A 140 -0.32 -13.16 0.05
N ARG A 141 -1.56 -12.66 -0.08
CA ARG A 141 -2.77 -13.49 -0.19
C ARG A 141 -3.05 -13.94 -1.62
N ALA A 142 -2.93 -13.04 -2.58
CA ALA A 142 -3.26 -13.25 -3.98
C ALA A 142 -2.40 -14.34 -4.63
N PHE A 143 -1.19 -14.62 -4.11
CA PHE A 143 -0.24 -15.56 -4.68
C PHE A 143 0.00 -16.83 -3.83
N THR A 144 -0.89 -17.14 -2.88
CA THR A 144 -0.88 -18.46 -2.20
C THR A 144 -1.40 -19.57 -3.13
N ASP A 145 -1.28 -20.83 -2.72
CA ASP A 145 -1.83 -21.97 -3.48
C ASP A 145 -3.38 -21.97 -3.50
N SER A 146 -4.01 -21.34 -2.52
CA SER A 146 -5.47 -21.21 -2.48
C SER A 146 -5.97 -20.19 -3.50
N ARG A 147 -7.14 -20.48 -4.10
CA ARG A 147 -7.85 -19.53 -4.96
C ARG A 147 -8.44 -18.39 -4.13
N ASP A 148 -8.01 -17.16 -4.42
CA ASP A 148 -8.53 -15.92 -3.83
C ASP A 148 -8.60 -14.83 -4.92
N ASP A 149 -9.63 -14.91 -5.76
CA ASP A 149 -9.83 -14.00 -6.90
C ASP A 149 -10.06 -12.55 -6.45
N LEU A 150 -10.63 -12.35 -5.26
CA LEU A 150 -10.86 -11.03 -4.70
C LEU A 150 -9.53 -10.31 -4.40
N SER A 151 -8.63 -10.99 -3.68
CA SER A 151 -7.29 -10.45 -3.42
C SER A 151 -6.51 -10.23 -4.72
N LEU A 152 -6.62 -11.16 -5.67
CA LEU A 152 -5.95 -11.05 -6.97
C LEU A 152 -6.47 -9.87 -7.80
N GLY A 153 -7.79 -9.64 -7.80
CA GLY A 153 -8.40 -8.47 -8.43
C GLY A 153 -8.00 -7.15 -7.77
N HIS A 154 -7.88 -7.12 -6.43
CA HIS A 154 -7.33 -5.95 -5.73
C HIS A 154 -5.88 -5.66 -6.10
N VAL A 155 -5.05 -6.69 -6.28
CA VAL A 155 -3.69 -6.51 -6.81
C VAL A 155 -3.73 -5.88 -8.20
N VAL A 156 -4.59 -6.34 -9.11
CA VAL A 156 -4.74 -5.74 -10.45
C VAL A 156 -5.14 -4.26 -10.37
N VAL A 157 -6.13 -3.91 -9.54
CA VAL A 157 -6.55 -2.51 -9.37
C VAL A 157 -5.40 -1.64 -8.88
N LEU A 158 -4.65 -2.10 -7.87
CA LEU A 158 -3.56 -1.35 -7.26
C LEU A 158 -2.35 -1.21 -8.19
N LEU A 159 -2.07 -2.20 -9.03
CA LEU A 159 -0.94 -2.16 -9.97
C LEU A 159 -1.05 -1.07 -11.03
N GLN A 160 -2.24 -0.51 -11.26
CA GLN A 160 -2.39 0.66 -12.13
C GLN A 160 -1.58 1.86 -11.63
N TYR A 161 -1.40 2.00 -10.32
CA TYR A 161 -0.61 3.09 -9.73
C TYR A 161 0.88 2.96 -10.05
N ASP A 162 1.38 1.73 -10.09
CA ASP A 162 2.79 1.41 -10.35
C ASP A 162 3.07 1.16 -11.82
N TRP A 163 2.12 1.42 -12.73
CA TRP A 163 2.35 1.19 -14.15
C TRP A 163 3.35 2.20 -14.73
N PRO A 164 4.34 1.77 -15.53
CA PRO A 164 4.59 0.41 -16.05
C PRO A 164 5.48 -0.48 -15.17
N GLN A 165 6.07 0.03 -14.07
CA GLN A 165 6.98 -0.72 -13.21
C GLN A 165 6.34 -1.99 -12.59
N GLY A 166 5.02 -1.98 -12.40
CA GLY A 166 4.22 -3.11 -11.90
C GLY A 166 3.90 -4.20 -12.93
N GLU A 167 4.26 -4.02 -14.21
CA GLU A 167 3.89 -4.93 -15.31
C GLU A 167 4.29 -6.39 -15.06
N MET A 168 5.53 -6.62 -14.61
CA MET A 168 6.01 -7.99 -14.34
C MET A 168 5.15 -8.73 -13.31
N LEU A 169 4.61 -8.01 -12.33
CA LEU A 169 3.72 -8.60 -11.34
C LEU A 169 2.29 -8.78 -11.88
N PHE A 170 1.84 -7.85 -12.72
CA PHE A 170 0.57 -7.98 -13.42
C PHE A 170 0.57 -9.26 -14.29
N LEU A 171 1.63 -9.50 -15.06
CA LEU A 171 1.75 -10.72 -15.88
C LEU A 171 1.73 -11.99 -15.01
N LYS A 172 2.35 -11.98 -13.83
CA LYS A 172 2.23 -13.09 -12.87
C LYS A 172 0.79 -13.30 -12.38
N ALA A 173 0.02 -12.22 -12.20
CA ALA A 173 -1.40 -12.32 -11.85
C ALA A 173 -2.21 -12.92 -13.01
N VAL A 174 -1.92 -12.51 -14.24
CA VAL A 174 -2.51 -13.07 -15.46
C VAL A 174 -2.19 -14.55 -15.61
N ASP A 175 -0.94 -14.96 -15.43
CA ASP A 175 -0.54 -16.38 -15.46
C ASP A 175 -1.32 -17.21 -14.45
N LYS A 176 -1.51 -16.68 -13.23
CA LYS A 176 -2.31 -17.34 -12.20
C LYS A 176 -3.78 -17.48 -12.62
N ILE A 177 -4.36 -16.43 -13.22
CA ILE A 177 -5.72 -16.47 -13.78
C ILE A 177 -5.83 -17.53 -14.88
N CYS A 178 -4.84 -17.62 -15.78
CA CYS A 178 -4.78 -18.62 -16.83
C CYS A 178 -4.75 -20.04 -16.24
N GLN A 179 -3.94 -20.28 -15.22
CA GLN A 179 -3.86 -21.57 -14.52
C GLN A 179 -5.18 -21.96 -13.85
N GLN A 180 -5.94 -20.97 -13.35
CA GLN A 180 -7.26 -21.18 -12.75
C GLN A 180 -8.38 -21.42 -13.77
N GLY A 181 -8.19 -21.01 -15.04
CA GLY A 181 -9.17 -21.14 -16.11
C GLY A 181 -10.42 -20.26 -15.98
N SER A 182 -10.57 -19.58 -14.83
CA SER A 182 -11.68 -18.67 -14.54
C SER A 182 -11.23 -17.61 -13.55
N PHE A 183 -11.83 -16.43 -13.61
CA PHE A 183 -11.56 -15.33 -12.69
C PHE A 183 -12.83 -14.53 -12.43
N GLN A 184 -13.16 -14.34 -11.16
CA GLN A 184 -14.34 -13.61 -10.72
C GLN A 184 -13.94 -12.35 -9.95
N TYR A 185 -14.32 -11.19 -10.49
CA TYR A 185 -14.03 -9.91 -9.85
C TYR A 185 -15.01 -8.82 -10.30
N GLU A 186 -16.09 -8.63 -9.55
CA GLU A 186 -17.18 -7.69 -9.89
C GLU A 186 -16.75 -6.21 -9.88
N ASN A 187 -15.63 -5.91 -9.22
CA ASN A 187 -15.07 -4.57 -9.10
C ASN A 187 -14.20 -4.15 -10.30
N PHE A 188 -14.00 -5.03 -11.28
CA PHE A 188 -13.13 -4.79 -12.42
C PHE A 188 -13.50 -3.51 -13.18
N PHE A 189 -14.74 -3.43 -13.67
CA PHE A 189 -15.22 -2.27 -14.42
C PHE A 189 -15.47 -1.04 -13.54
N ASN A 190 -15.42 -1.17 -12.21
CA ASN A 190 -15.51 0.00 -11.33
C ASN A 190 -14.19 0.77 -11.33
N TYR A 191 -13.05 0.07 -11.34
CA TYR A 191 -11.75 0.67 -11.00
C TYR A 191 -10.61 0.44 -12.00
N VAL A 192 -10.67 -0.54 -12.91
CA VAL A 192 -9.59 -0.81 -13.88
C VAL A 192 -9.79 0.04 -15.13
N THR A 193 -8.94 1.04 -15.35
CA THR A 193 -9.02 2.02 -16.45
C THR A 193 -7.77 2.05 -17.34
N ASN A 194 -6.68 1.37 -16.93
CA ASN A 194 -5.46 1.24 -17.72
C ASN A 194 -5.70 0.42 -19.00
N ILE A 195 -5.38 0.99 -20.17
CA ILE A 195 -5.68 0.39 -21.47
C ILE A 195 -4.96 -0.95 -21.67
N ASP A 196 -3.68 -1.02 -21.34
CA ASP A 196 -2.86 -2.24 -21.53
C ASP A 196 -3.46 -3.40 -20.72
N MET A 197 -3.88 -3.13 -19.48
CA MET A 197 -4.57 -4.14 -18.66
C MET A 197 -5.93 -4.54 -19.24
N LEU A 198 -6.71 -3.59 -19.77
CA LEU A 198 -8.01 -3.89 -20.38
C LEU A 198 -7.85 -4.75 -21.65
N GLU A 199 -6.82 -4.48 -22.45
CA GLU A 199 -6.46 -5.27 -23.63
C GLU A 199 -6.11 -6.71 -23.24
N GLU A 200 -5.26 -6.89 -22.23
CA GLU A 200 -4.90 -8.22 -21.73
C GLU A 200 -6.12 -9.02 -21.24
N PHE A 201 -7.00 -8.40 -20.47
CA PHE A 201 -8.25 -9.06 -20.04
C PHE A 201 -9.21 -9.34 -21.20
N ALA A 202 -9.22 -8.52 -22.25
CA ALA A 202 -9.97 -8.82 -23.46
C ALA A 202 -9.35 -10.03 -24.21
N TYR A 203 -8.02 -10.09 -24.30
CA TYR A 203 -7.28 -11.17 -24.93
C TYR A 203 -7.53 -12.52 -24.24
N LEU A 204 -7.53 -12.58 -22.90
CA LEU A 204 -7.78 -13.82 -22.14
C LEU A 204 -9.09 -14.54 -22.52
N ARG A 205 -10.10 -13.80 -22.98
CA ARG A 205 -11.40 -14.37 -23.38
C ARG A 205 -11.40 -14.96 -24.80
N THR A 206 -10.39 -14.63 -25.60
CA THR A 206 -10.24 -15.13 -26.98
C THR A 206 -9.81 -16.61 -27.00
N PRO A 207 -10.01 -17.32 -28.12
CA PRO A 207 -9.43 -18.66 -28.30
C PRO A 207 -7.91 -18.70 -28.11
N GLU A 208 -7.20 -17.66 -28.55
CA GLU A 208 -5.74 -17.54 -28.50
C GLU A 208 -5.25 -17.27 -27.07
N GLY A 209 -6.02 -16.49 -26.29
CA GLY A 209 -5.74 -16.20 -24.88
C GLY A 209 -6.22 -17.26 -23.88
N GLY A 210 -6.68 -18.42 -24.36
CA GLY A 210 -7.00 -19.57 -23.50
C GLY A 210 -8.48 -19.72 -23.10
N ARG A 211 -9.39 -18.88 -23.62
CA ARG A 211 -10.84 -18.90 -23.35
C ARG A 211 -11.18 -18.86 -21.86
N ILE A 212 -10.47 -18.04 -21.10
CA ILE A 212 -10.67 -17.89 -19.67
C ILE A 212 -12.09 -17.40 -19.38
N GLN A 213 -12.77 -18.03 -18.40
CA GLN A 213 -14.09 -17.59 -17.95
C GLN A 213 -13.96 -16.37 -17.03
N LEU A 214 -14.27 -15.19 -17.57
CA LEU A 214 -14.20 -13.92 -16.85
C LEU A 214 -15.58 -13.47 -16.35
N GLU A 215 -15.78 -13.46 -15.04
CA GLU A 215 -16.99 -12.99 -14.36
C GLU A 215 -16.73 -11.61 -13.73
N LEU A 216 -16.73 -10.58 -14.59
CA LEU A 216 -16.35 -9.20 -14.23
C LEU A 216 -17.55 -8.27 -14.01
N LEU A 217 -18.74 -8.71 -14.41
CA LEU A 217 -19.98 -7.95 -14.27
C LEU A 217 -20.78 -8.50 -13.08
N PRO A 218 -21.34 -7.63 -12.22
CA PRO A 218 -22.15 -8.07 -11.09
C PRO A 218 -23.35 -8.90 -11.59
N ASN A 219 -23.71 -9.93 -10.83
CA ASN A 219 -24.87 -10.81 -11.05
C ASN A 219 -24.81 -11.79 -12.24
N GLN A 220 -23.66 -11.99 -12.91
CA GLN A 220 -23.56 -12.99 -13.98
C GLN A 220 -23.66 -14.45 -13.48
N GLY A 221 -23.19 -14.74 -12.26
CA GLY A 221 -23.21 -16.09 -11.69
C GLY A 221 -24.61 -16.64 -11.37
N MET A 222 -25.61 -15.78 -11.14
CA MET A 222 -26.99 -16.23 -10.86
C MET A 222 -27.76 -16.63 -12.12
N LEU A 223 -27.47 -16.04 -13.28
CA LEU A 223 -28.13 -16.37 -14.54
C LEU A 223 -27.63 -17.68 -15.16
N ILE A 224 -26.36 -18.04 -14.91
CA ILE A 224 -25.72 -19.22 -15.50
C ILE A 224 -26.15 -20.51 -14.77
N LYS A 225 -26.42 -20.46 -13.46
CA LYS A 225 -26.83 -21.65 -12.68
C LYS A 225 -28.27 -22.13 -12.96
N HIS A 226 -29.14 -21.28 -13.52
CA HIS A 226 -30.56 -21.62 -13.71
C HIS A 226 -30.99 -21.90 -15.15
N HIS A 227 -30.18 -21.64 -16.18
CA HIS A 227 -30.66 -21.74 -17.56
C HIS A 227 -29.77 -22.60 -18.46
N THR A 228 -30.37 -23.71 -18.90
CA THR A 228 -30.00 -24.52 -20.06
C THR A 228 -29.52 -23.64 -21.22
N VAL A 229 -28.37 -24.02 -21.79
CA VAL A 229 -27.70 -23.38 -22.92
C VAL A 229 -28.69 -23.17 -24.08
N THR A 230 -29.18 -21.94 -24.23
CA THR A 230 -29.92 -21.49 -25.42
C THR A 230 -29.07 -20.50 -26.19
N ARG A 231 -28.97 -20.69 -27.51
CA ARG A 231 -28.05 -20.01 -28.45
C ARG A 231 -28.16 -18.46 -28.50
N GLY A 232 -29.09 -17.84 -27.77
CA GLY A 232 -29.27 -16.39 -27.68
C GLY A 232 -28.64 -15.73 -26.43
N ILE A 233 -28.58 -16.43 -25.30
CA ILE A 233 -28.10 -15.86 -24.02
C ILE A 233 -26.58 -15.64 -24.05
N THR A 234 -25.83 -16.57 -24.65
CA THR A 234 -24.37 -16.46 -24.78
C THR A 234 -23.93 -15.33 -25.71
N LYS A 235 -24.77 -14.95 -26.69
CA LYS A 235 -24.54 -13.74 -27.50
C LYS A 235 -24.75 -12.48 -26.67
N GLY A 236 -25.80 -12.42 -25.85
CA GLY A 236 -26.05 -11.31 -24.92
C GLY A 236 -24.87 -11.09 -23.96
N VAL A 237 -24.37 -12.15 -23.33
CA VAL A 237 -23.23 -12.06 -22.39
C VAL A 237 -21.93 -11.61 -23.07
N LYS A 238 -21.73 -11.92 -24.36
CA LYS A 238 -20.58 -11.44 -25.14
C LYS A 238 -20.73 -9.97 -25.52
N GLU A 239 -21.92 -9.54 -25.92
CA GLU A 239 -22.22 -8.13 -26.22
C GLU A 239 -22.15 -7.25 -24.97
N ASP A 240 -22.67 -7.71 -23.83
CA ASP A 240 -22.61 -6.98 -22.57
C ASP A 240 -21.17 -6.74 -22.13
N PHE A 241 -20.31 -7.75 -22.30
CA PHE A 241 -18.88 -7.60 -22.02
C PHE A 241 -18.21 -6.62 -22.98
N ARG A 242 -18.49 -6.71 -24.29
CA ARG A 242 -17.94 -5.77 -25.29
C ARG A 242 -18.35 -4.34 -24.95
N LEU A 243 -19.63 -4.10 -24.68
CA LEU A 243 -20.16 -2.79 -24.31
C LEU A 243 -19.59 -2.29 -22.98
N ALA A 244 -19.41 -3.16 -21.99
CA ALA A 244 -18.75 -2.81 -20.73
C ALA A 244 -17.30 -2.42 -20.95
N MET A 245 -16.57 -3.13 -21.83
CA MET A 245 -15.19 -2.82 -22.17
C MET A 245 -15.07 -1.52 -22.94
N GLU A 246 -15.93 -1.25 -23.92
CA GLU A 246 -15.98 0.03 -24.65
C GLU A 246 -16.26 1.21 -23.71
N ARG A 247 -17.22 1.05 -22.80
CA ARG A 247 -17.48 2.05 -21.75
C ARG A 247 -16.25 2.25 -20.87
N GLN A 248 -15.57 1.18 -20.48
CA GLN A 248 -14.40 1.29 -19.63
C GLN A 248 -13.20 1.94 -20.31
N VAL A 249 -12.96 1.65 -21.59
CA VAL A 249 -11.92 2.30 -22.40
C VAL A 249 -12.20 3.80 -22.51
N SER A 250 -13.46 4.23 -22.62
CA SER A 250 -13.81 5.66 -22.63
C SER A 250 -13.40 6.41 -21.35
N ARG A 251 -13.14 5.69 -20.25
CA ARG A 251 -12.68 6.21 -18.95
C ARG A 251 -11.16 6.24 -18.80
N CYS A 252 -10.38 5.90 -19.83
CA CYS A 252 -8.91 5.88 -19.76
C CYS A 252 -8.29 7.24 -19.40
N GLY A 253 -9.01 8.35 -19.64
CA GLY A 253 -8.60 9.70 -19.27
C GLY A 253 -8.99 10.13 -17.85
N GLU A 254 -9.66 9.27 -17.07
CA GLU A 254 -10.00 9.59 -15.67
C GLU A 254 -8.74 9.80 -14.83
N ASN A 255 -8.86 10.65 -13.81
CA ASN A 255 -7.78 10.82 -12.85
C ASN A 255 -7.61 9.53 -12.02
N LEU A 256 -6.53 8.79 -12.30
CA LEU A 256 -6.24 7.52 -11.63
C LEU A 256 -6.21 7.64 -10.10
N LEU A 257 -5.60 8.69 -9.54
CA LEU A 257 -5.58 8.89 -8.09
C LEU A 257 -7.00 9.04 -7.52
N ALA A 258 -7.91 9.70 -8.24
CA ALA A 258 -9.31 9.79 -7.84
C ALA A 258 -10.06 8.43 -7.96
N VAL A 259 -9.75 7.62 -8.97
CA VAL A 259 -10.25 6.23 -9.08
C VAL A 259 -9.80 5.40 -7.89
N LEU A 260 -8.50 5.41 -7.59
CA LEU A 260 -7.90 4.62 -6.52
C LEU A 260 -8.31 5.11 -5.13
N HIS A 261 -8.51 6.42 -4.95
CA HIS A 261 -9.06 6.98 -3.72
C HIS A 261 -10.49 6.47 -3.47
N ARG A 262 -11.36 6.46 -4.51
CA ARG A 262 -12.71 5.89 -4.43
C ARG A 262 -12.65 4.40 -4.07
N PHE A 263 -11.75 3.65 -4.70
CA PHE A 263 -11.51 2.24 -4.36
C PHE A 263 -11.17 2.06 -2.87
N CYS A 264 -10.23 2.85 -2.34
CA CYS A 264 -9.85 2.77 -0.92
C CYS A 264 -11.03 3.05 0.02
N ILE A 265 -11.91 3.99 -0.33
CA ILE A 265 -13.07 4.36 0.50
C ILE A 265 -14.16 3.29 0.44
N ASN A 266 -14.51 2.85 -0.76
CA ASN A 266 -15.63 1.94 -0.99
C ASN A 266 -15.31 0.53 -0.49
N GLU A 267 -14.09 0.05 -0.75
CA GLU A 267 -13.67 -1.30 -0.38
C GLU A 267 -13.04 -1.36 1.02
N LYS A 268 -13.09 -0.26 1.80
CA LYS A 268 -12.37 -0.13 3.09
C LYS A 268 -12.60 -1.30 4.05
N ILE A 269 -13.82 -1.85 4.09
CA ILE A 269 -14.18 -2.93 5.01
C ILE A 269 -13.46 -4.22 4.61
N ILE A 270 -13.53 -4.56 3.32
CA ILE A 270 -12.89 -5.75 2.76
C ILE A 270 -11.37 -5.63 2.84
N ILE A 271 -10.84 -4.42 2.60
CA ILE A 271 -9.42 -4.12 2.77
C ILE A 271 -9.00 -4.37 4.22
N ILE A 272 -9.71 -3.82 5.20
CA ILE A 272 -9.39 -4.00 6.63
C ILE A 272 -9.46 -5.47 7.04
N GLN A 273 -10.50 -6.19 6.60
CA GLN A 273 -10.63 -7.64 6.85
C GLN A 273 -9.55 -8.47 6.16
N SER A 274 -8.87 -7.90 5.18
CA SER A 274 -7.81 -8.57 4.43
C SER A 274 -6.40 -8.28 4.91
N LEU A 275 -6.25 -7.32 5.82
CA LEU A 275 -5.01 -7.09 6.54
C LEU A 275 -4.83 -8.21 7.59
N PRO A 276 -3.60 -8.75 7.74
CA PRO A 276 -3.29 -9.75 8.77
C PRO A 276 -3.42 -9.18 10.19
#